data_AF-A0A3M7P0S4-F1
#
_entry.id   AF-A0A3M7P0S4-F1
#
_cell.length_a   1.000
_cell.length_b   1.000
_cell.length_c   1.000
_cell.angle_alpha   90.00
_cell.angle_beta   90.00
_cell.angle_gamma   90.00
#
_symmetry.space_group_name_H-M   'P 1'
#
loop_
_entity.id
_entity.type
_entity.pdbx_description
1 polymer ?
#
loop_
_entity_poly.entity_id
_entity_poly.type
_entity_poly.pdbx_seq_one_letter_code
_entity_poly.pdbx_strand_id
1 'polypeptide(L)'
;MAPQECRAAEPGPPSEDTLKLIEAVLDYIRSNLANIQKVWGVDSVQYKSASEIMNSYLDENLRAHSVDKDDMAELLAKMSIDDTKR
;
A
#
# COMPACT_ATOMS: atom_id res chain seq x y z
N MET A 1 -32.25 34.20 -3.63
CA MET A 1 -31.56 33.26 -2.72
C MET A 1 -30.77 32.31 -3.60
N ALA A 2 -29.45 32.45 -3.64
CA ALA A 2 -28.58 31.51 -4.34
C ALA A 2 -28.28 30.32 -3.43
N PRO A 3 -28.26 29.07 -3.93
CA PRO A 3 -27.91 27.92 -3.11
C PRO A 3 -26.42 27.99 -2.74
N GLN A 4 -26.13 27.89 -1.44
CA GLN A 4 -24.77 27.71 -0.94
C GLN A 4 -24.24 26.37 -1.47
N GLU A 5 -23.18 26.44 -2.27
CA GLU A 5 -22.41 25.27 -2.66
C GLU A 5 -21.81 24.63 -1.40
N CYS A 6 -22.23 23.41 -1.08
CA CYS A 6 -21.58 22.56 -0.11
C CYS A 6 -20.18 22.24 -0.62
N ARG A 7 -19.21 23.10 -0.31
CA ARG A 7 -17.81 22.87 -0.59
C ARG A 7 -17.38 21.68 0.28
N ALA A 8 -17.31 20.50 -0.31
CA ALA A 8 -16.76 19.32 0.35
C ALA A 8 -15.35 19.71 0.85
N ALA A 9 -15.14 19.62 2.16
CA ALA A 9 -13.82 19.85 2.73
C ALA A 9 -12.89 18.80 2.13
N GLU A 10 -11.84 19.25 1.43
CA GLU A 10 -10.80 18.35 0.99
C GLU A 10 -10.22 17.64 2.21
N PRO A 11 -10.10 16.31 2.19
CA PRO A 11 -9.53 15.59 3.32
C PRO A 11 -8.12 16.11 3.55
N GLY A 12 -7.89 16.68 4.74
CA GLY A 12 -6.55 17.08 5.17
C GLY A 12 -5.60 15.87 5.18
N PRO A 13 -4.29 16.11 5.21
CA PRO A 13 -3.31 15.04 5.26
C PRO A 13 -3.59 14.09 6.44
N PRO A 14 -3.40 12.77 6.27
CA PRO A 14 -3.67 11.79 7.31
C PRO A 14 -2.88 12.11 8.58
N SER A 15 -3.50 11.89 9.75
CA SER A 15 -2.82 12.09 11.03
C SER A 15 -1.69 11.07 11.23
N GLU A 16 -0.71 11.37 12.08
CA GLU A 16 0.38 10.45 12.42
C GLU A 16 -0.13 9.11 12.96
N ASP A 17 -1.20 9.12 13.77
CA ASP A 17 -1.84 7.90 14.26
C ASP A 17 -2.48 7.08 13.13
N THR A 18 -3.03 7.76 12.12
CA THR A 18 -3.58 7.12 10.92
C THR A 18 -2.47 6.45 10.12
N LEU A 19 -1.32 7.10 9.96
CA LEU A 19 -0.16 6.54 9.27
C LEU A 19 0.39 5.30 10.00
N LYS A 20 0.53 5.35 11.33
CA LYS A 20 0.96 4.18 12.13
C LYS A 20 -0.02 3.01 12.01
N LEU A 21 -1.32 3.29 11.98
CA LEU A 21 -2.33 2.25 11.77
C LEU A 21 -2.21 1.63 10.36
N ILE A 22 -2.00 2.46 9.33
CA ILE A 22 -1.78 1.99 7.96
C ILE A 22 -0.54 1.09 7.89
N GLU A 23 0.57 1.50 8.49
CA GLU A 23 1.80 0.69 8.56
C GLU A 23 1.56 -0.67 9.22
N ALA A 24 0.89 -0.69 10.39
CA ALA A 24 0.57 -1.92 11.10
C ALA A 24 -0.32 -2.87 10.28
N VAL A 25 -1.30 -2.33 9.55
CA VAL A 25 -2.15 -3.11 8.65
C VAL A 25 -1.33 -3.69 7.48
N LEU A 26 -0.45 -2.89 6.86
CA LEU A 26 0.40 -3.37 5.77
C LEU A 26 1.34 -4.49 6.23
N ASP A 27 1.93 -4.38 7.42
CA ASP A 27 2.79 -5.43 8.00
C ASP A 27 2.02 -6.70 8.32
N TYR A 28 0.78 -6.58 8.80
CA TYR A 28 -0.10 -7.73 9.01
C TYR A 28 -0.38 -8.46 7.70
N ILE A 29 -0.69 -7.72 6.62
CA ILE A 29 -0.95 -8.32 5.30
C ILE A 29 0.32 -8.99 4.75
N ARG A 30 1.49 -8.34 4.84
CA ARG A 30 2.78 -8.93 4.43
C ARG A 30 3.07 -10.23 5.18
N SER A 31 2.84 -10.23 6.50
CA SER A 31 3.01 -11.43 7.33
C SER A 31 2.06 -12.56 6.93
N ASN A 32 0.81 -12.22 6.58
CA ASN A 32 -0.15 -13.20 6.08
C ASN A 32 0.31 -13.81 4.74
N LEU A 33 0.78 -12.99 3.81
CA LEU A 33 1.29 -13.47 2.52
C LEU A 33 2.52 -14.37 2.70
N ALA A 34 3.43 -14.01 3.59
CA ALA A 34 4.59 -14.84 3.95
C ALA A 34 4.18 -16.19 4.56
N ASN A 35 3.14 -16.19 5.43
CA ASN A 35 2.58 -17.43 5.96
C ASN A 35 1.96 -18.29 4.86
N ILE A 36 1.22 -17.69 3.93
CA ILE A 36 0.65 -18.40 2.78
C ILE A 36 1.76 -19.03 1.94
N GLN A 37 2.82 -18.27 1.65
CA GLN A 37 4.00 -18.77 0.92
C GLN A 37 4.66 -19.94 1.64
N LYS A 38 4.81 -19.85 2.96
CA LYS A 38 5.47 -20.88 3.78
C LYS A 38 4.65 -22.17 3.83
N VAL A 39 3.32 -22.07 3.91
CA VAL A 39 2.44 -23.24 4.05
C VAL A 39 2.18 -23.92 2.71
N TRP A 40 1.89 -23.15 1.66
CA TRP A 40 1.46 -23.70 0.37
C TRP A 40 2.53 -23.62 -0.73
N GLY A 41 3.55 -22.78 -0.57
CA GLY A 41 4.61 -22.57 -1.57
C GLY A 41 4.29 -21.45 -2.56
N VAL A 42 5.33 -20.88 -3.16
CA VAL A 42 5.24 -19.77 -4.12
C VAL A 42 4.48 -20.13 -5.40
N ASP A 43 4.50 -21.40 -5.80
CA ASP A 43 3.83 -21.86 -7.00
C ASP A 43 2.35 -22.21 -6.79
N SER A 44 1.88 -22.19 -5.54
CA SER A 44 0.51 -22.53 -5.18
C SER A 44 -0.49 -21.52 -5.73
N VAL A 45 -1.69 -22.03 -6.04
CA VAL A 45 -2.81 -21.19 -6.45
C VAL A 45 -3.18 -20.21 -5.34
N GLN A 46 -3.06 -20.64 -4.07
CA GLN A 46 -3.32 -19.82 -2.89
C GLN A 46 -2.38 -18.62 -2.82
N TYR A 47 -1.08 -18.84 -2.98
CA TYR A 47 -0.09 -17.76 -2.96
C TYR A 47 -0.27 -16.81 -4.14
N LYS A 48 -0.45 -17.35 -5.35
CA LYS A 48 -0.64 -16.54 -6.57
C LYS A 48 -1.89 -15.66 -6.46
N SER A 49 -3.01 -16.25 -6.03
CA SER A 49 -4.27 -15.52 -5.85
C SER A 49 -4.16 -14.45 -4.74
N ALA A 50 -3.57 -14.78 -3.59
CA ALA A 50 -3.40 -13.81 -2.51
C ALA A 50 -2.47 -12.64 -2.91
N SER A 51 -1.39 -12.94 -3.62
CA SER A 51 -0.46 -11.94 -4.15
C SER A 51 -1.11 -11.04 -5.19
N GLU A 52 -1.89 -11.59 -6.14
CA GLU A 52 -2.62 -10.80 -7.13
C GLU A 52 -3.65 -9.87 -6.49
N ILE A 53 -4.44 -10.35 -5.53
CA ILE A 53 -5.42 -9.53 -4.81
C ILE A 53 -4.72 -8.37 -4.10
N MET A 54 -3.63 -8.64 -3.38
CA MET A 54 -2.87 -7.60 -2.66
C MET A 54 -2.29 -6.56 -3.62
N ASN A 55 -1.74 -6.99 -4.76
CA ASN A 55 -1.21 -6.10 -5.78
C ASN A 55 -2.31 -5.25 -6.45
N SER A 56 -3.49 -5.82 -6.70
CA SER A 56 -4.63 -5.07 -7.28
C SER A 56 -5.08 -3.95 -6.33
N TYR A 57 -5.24 -4.28 -5.04
CA TYR A 57 -5.59 -3.27 -4.03
C TYR A 57 -4.54 -2.17 -3.95
N LEU A 58 -3.26 -2.52 -3.97
CA LEU A 58 -2.19 -1.53 -3.94
C LEU A 58 -2.23 -0.62 -5.18
N ASP A 59 -2.35 -1.19 -6.38
CA ASP A 59 -2.41 -0.41 -7.63
C ASP A 59 -3.64 0.50 -7.69
N GLU A 60 -4.81 0.01 -7.25
CA GLU A 60 -6.04 0.81 -7.15
C GLU A 60 -5.88 1.99 -6.19
N ASN A 61 -5.30 1.77 -5.01
CA ASN A 61 -5.05 2.83 -4.04
C ASN A 61 -4.02 3.86 -4.57
N LEU A 62 -2.95 3.40 -5.21
CA LEU A 62 -1.95 4.30 -5.81
C LEU A 62 -2.57 5.18 -6.91
N ARG A 63 -3.40 4.59 -7.77
CA ARG A 63 -4.15 5.35 -8.79
C ARG A 63 -5.14 6.32 -8.18
N ALA A 64 -5.89 5.92 -7.16
CA ALA A 64 -6.88 6.76 -6.49
C ALA A 64 -6.23 7.99 -5.82
N HIS A 65 -5.01 7.83 -5.31
CA HIS A 65 -4.24 8.91 -4.69
C HIS A 65 -3.33 9.68 -5.66
N SER A 66 -3.44 9.42 -6.97
CA SER A 66 -2.62 10.06 -8.02
C SER A 66 -1.12 9.97 -7.73
N VAL A 67 -0.67 8.86 -7.12
CA VAL A 67 0.74 8.64 -6.84
C VAL A 67 1.41 8.23 -8.15
N ASP A 68 2.33 9.06 -8.63
CA ASP A 68 3.06 8.77 -9.86
C ASP A 68 3.95 7.53 -9.67
N LYS A 69 3.96 6.65 -10.68
CA LYS A 69 4.74 5.41 -10.64
C LYS A 69 6.25 5.67 -10.55
N ASP A 70 6.69 6.83 -11.04
CA ASP A 70 8.08 7.27 -10.96
C ASP A 70 8.46 7.70 -9.53
N ASP A 71 7.56 8.36 -8.81
CA ASP A 71 7.75 8.71 -7.39
C ASP A 71 7.85 7.43 -6.53
N MET A 72 7.03 6.42 -6.84
CA MET A 72 7.10 5.11 -6.20
C MET A 72 8.38 4.35 -6.53
N ALA A 73 8.83 4.40 -7.79
CA ALA A 73 10.10 3.78 -8.20
C ALA A 73 11.30 4.44 -7.52
N GLU A 74 11.29 5.76 -7.37
CA GLU A 74 12.31 6.50 -6.64
C GLU A 74 12.29 6.17 -5.14
N LEU A 75 11.09 6.04 -4.54
CA LEU A 75 10.93 5.70 -3.13
C LEU A 75 11.37 4.26 -2.83
N LEU A 76 11.02 3.30 -3.69
CA LEU A 76 11.49 1.91 -3.62
C LEU A 76 13.01 1.81 -3.86
N ALA A 77 13.57 2.61 -4.78
CA ALA A 77 15.01 2.66 -4.99
C ALA A 77 15.74 3.22 -3.76
N LYS A 78 15.19 4.26 -3.11
CA LYS A 78 15.74 4.82 -1.85
C LYS A 78 15.64 3.83 -0.69
N MET A 79 14.54 3.09 -0.57
CA MET A 79 14.38 2.04 0.45
C MET A 79 15.26 0.81 0.19
N SER A 80 15.57 0.52 -1.08
CA SER A 80 16.45 -0.61 -1.46
C SER A 80 17.94 -0.35 -1.21
N ILE A 81 18.32 0.86 -0.77
CA ILE A 81 19.71 1.22 -0.45
C ILE A 81 19.85 1.31 1.08
N ASP A 82 19.76 0.19 1.80
CA ASP A 82 20.36 0.07 3.15
C ASP A 82 20.48 -1.37 3.67
N ASP A 83 20.81 -2.34 2.79
CA ASP A 83 21.24 -3.69 3.23
C ASP A 83 22.64 -4.06 2.69
N THR A 84 23.46 -3.07 2.32
CA THR A 84 24.82 -3.32 1.82
C THR A 84 25.87 -2.36 2.40
N LYS A 85 25.69 -1.88 3.64
CA LYS A 85 26.77 -1.17 4.35
C LYS A 85 26.61 -1.07 5.88
N ARG A 86 26.69 -2.19 6.60
CA ARG A 86 27.65 -2.40 7.72
C ARG A 86 27.41 -3.71 8.48
#